data_AF-A0A938MAJ1-F1
#
_entry.id   AF-A0A938MAJ1-F1
#
_cell.length_a   1.000
_cell.length_b   1.000
_cell.length_c   1.000
_cell.angle_alpha   90.00
_cell.angle_beta   90.00
_cell.angle_gamma   90.00
#
_symmetry.space_group_name_H-M   'P 1'
#
loop_
_entity.id
_entity.type
_entity.pdbx_description
1 polymer ?
#
loop_
_entity_poly.entity_id
_entity_poly.type
_entity_poly.pdbx_seq_one_letter_code
_entity_poly.pdbx_strand_id
1 'polypeptide(L)'
;MYEGPITELKVQSVNKVLNYLVKEFGNSASSIVHSADVVTLFMLTSTVLKAYSLTSHAGAIKDFFNTFLLTVAETQSAQSEQDLPFWNYKTYRKTSADSKGSIDHRLRIMLVAFLKDHPDLPRKDLQRDFDYWQRLAIFEKAEGCCQGDCPPGTYVRFEDGQYHHVARWTDGGPTTVENGQFLCGPCHHNSHAGGTDE
;
A
#
# COMPACT_ATOMS: atom_id res chain seq x y z
N MET A 1 6.73 14.68 27.78
CA MET A 1 6.78 13.63 26.75
C MET A 1 7.45 14.28 25.55
N TYR A 2 8.73 14.00 25.31
CA TYR A 2 9.49 14.69 24.26
C TYR A 2 9.29 13.89 22.97
N GLU A 3 8.45 14.40 22.08
CA GLU A 3 8.32 13.88 20.72
C GLU A 3 9.46 14.50 19.91
N GLY A 4 10.46 13.68 19.56
CA GLY A 4 11.49 14.09 18.60
C GLY A 4 10.84 14.59 17.30
N PRO A 5 11.58 15.35 16.47
CA PRO A 5 11.02 15.96 15.27
C PRO A 5 10.35 14.90 14.38
N ILE A 6 9.13 15.19 13.93
CA ILE A 6 8.45 14.39 12.92
C ILE A 6 9.37 14.40 11.68
N THR A 7 9.82 13.22 11.27
CA THR A 7 10.71 13.09 10.12
C THR A 7 9.93 13.30 8.82
N GLU A 8 10.57 13.86 7.81
CA GLU A 8 9.97 14.11 6.49
C GLU A 8 9.37 12.84 5.87
N LEU A 9 10.05 11.69 6.03
CA LEU A 9 9.57 10.38 5.59
C LEU A 9 8.21 9.99 6.21
N LYS A 10 7.96 10.35 7.48
CA LYS A 10 6.67 10.07 8.13
C LYS A 10 5.57 10.95 7.55
N VAL A 11 5.86 12.22 7.26
CA VAL A 11 4.91 13.15 6.64
C VAL A 11 4.55 12.70 5.22
N GLN A 12 5.53 12.30 4.42
CA GLN A 12 5.30 11.78 3.06
C GLN A 12 4.39 10.54 3.08
N SER A 13 4.58 9.63 4.04
CA SER A 13 3.73 8.44 4.16
C SER A 13 2.27 8.78 4.46
N VAL A 14 2.02 9.79 5.31
CA VAL A 14 0.67 10.27 5.61
C VAL A 14 0.05 10.92 4.38
N ASN A 15 0.78 11.82 3.71
CA ASN A 15 0.31 12.49 2.50
C ASN A 15 -0.07 11.50 1.40
N LYS A 16 0.72 10.43 1.21
CA LYS A 16 0.40 9.38 0.25
C LYS A 16 -0.96 8.73 0.52
N VAL A 17 -1.25 8.41 1.78
CA VAL A 17 -2.53 7.80 2.17
C VAL A 17 -3.68 8.79 1.95
N LEU A 18 -3.51 10.05 2.35
CA LEU A 18 -4.53 11.09 2.16
C LEU A 18 -4.80 11.36 0.67
N ASN A 19 -3.76 11.46 -0.15
CA ASN A 19 -3.90 11.67 -1.60
C ASN A 19 -4.64 10.50 -2.25
N TYR A 20 -4.32 9.26 -1.86
CA TYR A 20 -5.05 8.08 -2.32
C TYR A 20 -6.53 8.16 -1.93
N LEU A 21 -6.85 8.51 -0.68
CA LEU A 21 -8.23 8.65 -0.22
C LEU A 21 -8.98 9.78 -0.93
N VAL A 22 -8.34 10.92 -1.16
CA VAL A 22 -8.92 12.03 -1.94
C VAL A 22 -9.22 11.59 -3.37
N LYS A 23 -8.31 10.84 -4.00
CA LYS A 23 -8.51 10.30 -5.36
C LYS A 23 -9.69 9.33 -5.42
N GLU A 24 -9.81 8.42 -4.47
CA GLU A 24 -10.87 7.39 -4.44
C GLU A 24 -12.24 7.98 -4.09
N PHE A 25 -12.31 8.76 -3.01
CA PHE A 25 -13.57 9.24 -2.46
C PHE A 25 -14.01 10.59 -3.03
N GLY A 26 -13.06 11.50 -3.31
CA GLY A 26 -13.36 12.85 -3.78
C GLY A 26 -14.50 13.51 -2.98
N ASN A 27 -15.49 14.04 -3.69
CA ASN A 27 -16.67 14.67 -3.08
C ASN A 27 -17.56 13.68 -2.31
N SER A 28 -17.49 12.38 -2.60
CA SER A 28 -18.27 11.36 -1.87
C SER A 28 -17.79 11.18 -0.43
N ALA A 29 -16.61 11.70 -0.06
CA ALA A 29 -16.13 11.64 1.33
C ALA A 29 -17.09 12.29 2.34
N SER A 30 -17.96 13.21 1.90
CA SER A 30 -18.99 13.82 2.76
C SER A 30 -20.05 12.84 3.27
N SER A 31 -20.14 11.64 2.70
CA SER A 31 -21.04 10.59 3.19
C SER A 31 -20.53 9.90 4.47
N ILE A 32 -19.26 10.10 4.85
CA ILE A 32 -18.67 9.49 6.05
C ILE A 32 -19.06 10.32 7.27
N VAL A 33 -20.14 9.91 7.92
CA VAL A 33 -20.75 10.66 9.04
C VAL A 33 -19.91 10.57 10.33
N HIS A 34 -19.30 9.43 10.61
CA HIS A 34 -18.61 9.20 11.88
C HIS A 34 -17.10 9.43 11.76
N SER A 35 -16.56 10.33 12.59
CA SER A 35 -15.11 10.59 12.67
C SER A 35 -14.29 9.32 13.00
N ALA A 36 -14.86 8.44 13.82
CA ALA A 36 -14.28 7.13 14.14
C ALA A 36 -14.03 6.27 12.90
N ASP A 37 -14.92 6.34 11.90
CA ASP A 37 -14.79 5.59 10.65
C ASP A 37 -13.73 6.22 9.73
N VAL A 38 -13.57 7.54 9.74
CA VAL A 38 -12.50 8.24 9.00
C VAL A 38 -11.13 7.78 9.49
N VAL A 39 -10.94 7.71 10.81
CA VAL A 39 -9.67 7.23 11.41
C VAL A 39 -9.43 5.78 11.02
N THR A 40 -10.46 4.92 11.11
CA THR A 40 -10.30 3.51 10.76
C THR A 40 -10.04 3.32 9.26
N LEU A 41 -10.70 4.09 8.38
CA LEU A 41 -10.45 4.09 6.93
C LEU A 41 -9.01 4.49 6.61
N PHE A 42 -8.51 5.56 7.24
CA PHE A 42 -7.12 5.97 7.08
C PHE A 42 -6.16 4.84 7.47
N MET A 43 -6.37 4.22 8.63
CA MET A 43 -5.52 3.14 9.14
C MET A 43 -5.59 1.89 8.26
N LEU A 44 -6.78 1.52 7.77
CA LEU A 44 -6.96 0.43 6.81
C LEU A 44 -6.13 0.72 5.55
N THR A 45 -6.35 1.89 4.95
CA THR A 45 -5.71 2.31 3.70
C THR A 45 -4.19 2.35 3.85
N SER A 46 -3.69 2.92 4.95
CA SER A 46 -2.26 2.90 5.27
C SER A 46 -1.69 1.49 5.40
N THR A 47 -2.45 0.56 5.97
CA THR A 47 -2.02 -0.83 6.17
C THR A 47 -1.99 -1.57 4.83
N VAL A 48 -3.04 -1.42 4.02
CA VAL A 48 -3.19 -2.07 2.72
C VAL A 48 -2.15 -1.54 1.73
N LEU A 49 -2.02 -0.22 1.57
CA LEU A 49 -1.04 0.37 0.65
C LEU A 49 0.41 -0.01 0.98
N LYS A 50 0.71 -0.26 2.26
CA LYS A 50 2.04 -0.69 2.70
C LYS A 50 2.34 -2.15 2.34
N ALA A 51 1.37 -3.04 2.47
CA ALA A 51 1.58 -4.48 2.41
C ALA A 51 1.05 -5.15 1.14
N TYR A 52 0.16 -4.51 0.40
CA TYR A 52 -0.54 -5.08 -0.74
C TYR A 52 -0.51 -4.15 -1.96
N SER A 53 -0.59 -4.76 -3.13
CA SER A 53 -0.75 -4.08 -4.41
C SER A 53 -2.22 -3.85 -4.69
N LEU A 54 -2.61 -2.61 -5.01
CA LEU A 54 -3.96 -2.25 -5.43
C LEU A 54 -4.05 -1.93 -6.93
N THR A 55 -2.98 -2.17 -7.69
CA THR A 55 -2.89 -1.74 -9.09
C THR A 55 -3.98 -2.36 -9.97
N SER A 56 -4.32 -3.62 -9.73
CA SER A 56 -5.43 -4.33 -10.40
C SER A 56 -6.80 -4.17 -9.70
N HIS A 57 -6.87 -3.40 -8.61
CA HIS A 57 -8.00 -3.30 -7.71
C HIS A 57 -8.41 -1.84 -7.46
N ALA A 58 -8.50 -1.05 -8.54
CA ALA A 58 -8.94 0.35 -8.45
C ALA A 58 -10.35 0.42 -7.85
N GLY A 59 -10.58 1.34 -6.90
CA GLY A 59 -11.88 1.46 -6.23
C GLY A 59 -12.11 0.48 -5.07
N ALA A 60 -11.26 -0.54 -4.90
CA ALA A 60 -11.50 -1.63 -3.95
C ALA A 60 -11.70 -1.14 -2.51
N ILE A 61 -10.90 -0.17 -2.05
CA ILE A 61 -11.05 0.39 -0.71
C ILE A 61 -12.38 1.11 -0.56
N LYS A 62 -12.77 1.93 -1.54
CA LYS A 62 -14.03 2.68 -1.49
C LYS A 62 -15.24 1.75 -1.51
N ASP A 63 -15.28 0.81 -2.44
CA ASP A 63 -16.43 -0.06 -2.66
C ASP A 63 -16.61 -0.99 -1.46
N PHE A 64 -15.51 -1.57 -0.96
CA PHE A 64 -15.51 -2.32 0.28
C PHE A 64 -15.99 -1.46 1.45
N PHE A 65 -15.43 -0.27 1.64
CA PHE A 65 -15.73 0.56 2.81
C PHE A 65 -17.21 0.95 2.86
N ASN A 66 -17.80 1.33 1.73
CA ASN A 66 -19.21 1.64 1.64
C ASN A 66 -20.07 0.42 1.98
N THR A 67 -19.76 -0.73 1.39
CA THR A 67 -20.48 -1.99 1.64
C THR A 67 -20.35 -2.40 3.11
N PHE A 68 -19.15 -2.36 3.66
CA PHE A 68 -18.86 -2.65 5.06
C PHE A 68 -19.67 -1.75 6.00
N LEU A 69 -19.70 -0.44 5.76
CA LEU A 69 -20.46 0.48 6.59
C LEU A 69 -21.97 0.29 6.49
N LEU A 70 -22.50 -0.10 5.32
CA LEU A 70 -23.90 -0.47 5.16
C LEU A 70 -24.22 -1.72 5.99
N THR A 71 -23.40 -2.78 5.88
CA THR A 71 -23.56 -3.99 6.72
C THR A 71 -23.48 -3.64 8.20
N VAL A 72 -22.50 -2.84 8.61
CA VAL A 72 -22.39 -2.35 9.98
C VAL A 72 -23.66 -1.63 10.40
N ALA A 73 -24.25 -0.76 9.57
CA ALA A 73 -25.48 -0.03 9.88
C ALA A 73 -26.70 -0.97 10.03
N GLU A 74 -26.78 -2.00 9.21
CA GLU A 74 -27.88 -2.98 9.20
C GLU A 74 -27.81 -4.00 10.35
N THR A 75 -26.61 -4.34 10.86
CA THR A 75 -26.46 -5.31 11.95
C THR A 75 -27.13 -4.85 13.25
N GLN A 76 -28.24 -5.49 13.63
CA GLN A 76 -29.03 -5.07 14.81
C GLN A 76 -28.60 -5.73 16.13
N SER A 77 -27.93 -6.88 16.07
CA SER A 77 -27.49 -7.62 17.25
C SER A 77 -26.37 -8.61 16.91
N ALA A 78 -25.72 -9.19 17.92
CA ALA A 78 -24.69 -10.23 17.76
C ALA A 78 -25.27 -11.66 17.83
N GLN A 79 -26.46 -11.88 17.26
CA GLN A 79 -27.14 -13.19 17.35
C GLN A 79 -26.49 -14.28 16.50
N SER A 80 -25.74 -13.92 15.46
CA SER A 80 -24.99 -14.86 14.63
C SER A 80 -23.48 -14.60 14.72
N GLU A 81 -22.68 -15.64 14.49
CA GLU A 81 -21.23 -15.50 14.38
C GLU A 81 -20.81 -14.57 13.22
N GLN A 82 -21.65 -14.48 12.18
CA GLN A 82 -21.42 -13.63 11.01
C GLN A 82 -21.66 -12.15 11.33
N ASP A 83 -22.62 -11.86 12.21
CA ASP A 83 -22.96 -10.50 12.64
C ASP A 83 -22.03 -9.96 13.73
N LEU A 84 -21.46 -10.85 14.54
CA LEU A 84 -20.64 -10.50 15.69
C LEU A 84 -19.52 -9.48 15.39
N PRO A 85 -18.74 -9.59 14.28
CA PRO A 85 -17.73 -8.60 13.94
C PRO A 85 -18.31 -7.20 13.69
N PHE A 86 -19.42 -7.10 12.95
CA PHE A 86 -20.06 -5.83 12.61
C PHE A 86 -20.72 -5.19 13.83
N TRP A 87 -21.30 -5.99 14.72
CA TRP A 87 -21.82 -5.54 16.01
C TRP A 87 -20.70 -5.03 16.93
N ASN A 88 -19.58 -5.75 17.01
CA ASN A 88 -18.41 -5.32 17.78
C ASN A 88 -17.85 -4.01 17.23
N TYR A 89 -17.79 -3.86 15.90
CA TYR A 89 -17.40 -2.61 15.27
C TYR A 89 -18.30 -1.44 15.71
N LYS A 90 -19.64 -1.61 15.69
CA LYS A 90 -20.59 -0.60 16.22
C LYS A 90 -20.29 -0.23 17.68
N THR A 91 -19.94 -1.22 18.49
CA THR A 91 -19.66 -1.04 19.91
C THR A 91 -18.40 -0.19 20.10
N TYR A 92 -17.29 -0.56 19.46
CA TYR A 92 -16.04 0.21 19.52
C TYR A 92 -16.12 1.56 18.81
N ARG A 93 -17.08 1.78 17.90
CA ARG A 93 -17.38 3.10 17.31
C ARG A 93 -17.98 4.06 18.35
N LYS A 94 -18.75 3.55 19.33
CA LYS A 94 -19.44 4.38 20.34
C LYS A 94 -18.64 4.52 21.63
N THR A 95 -18.04 3.43 22.11
CA THR A 95 -17.38 3.38 23.41
C THR A 95 -15.91 3.74 23.28
N SER A 96 -15.50 4.82 23.94
CA SER A 96 -14.11 5.30 23.98
C SER A 96 -13.46 5.29 22.59
N ALA A 97 -14.17 5.88 21.62
CA ALA A 97 -13.90 5.69 20.20
C ALA A 97 -12.52 6.19 19.75
N ASP A 98 -11.94 7.11 20.51
CA ASP A 98 -10.61 7.71 20.35
C ASP A 98 -9.51 6.95 21.13
N SER A 99 -9.88 5.96 21.96
CA SER A 99 -8.90 5.14 22.66
C SER A 99 -8.13 4.25 21.68
N LYS A 100 -6.84 4.03 21.96
CA LYS A 100 -5.99 3.09 21.21
C LYS A 100 -6.64 1.71 21.08
N GLY A 101 -7.27 1.22 22.16
CA GLY A 101 -7.95 -0.07 22.17
C GLY A 101 -9.11 -0.13 21.17
N SER A 102 -10.01 0.84 21.19
CA SER A 102 -11.14 0.88 20.25
C SER A 102 -10.68 1.05 18.80
N ILE A 103 -9.66 1.89 18.56
CA ILE A 103 -9.09 2.07 17.21
C ILE A 103 -8.50 0.76 16.68
N ASP A 104 -7.71 0.05 17.50
CA ASP A 104 -7.09 -1.23 17.12
C ASP A 104 -8.15 -2.31 16.79
N HIS A 105 -9.19 -2.42 17.61
CA HIS A 105 -10.27 -3.39 17.36
C HIS A 105 -11.05 -3.07 16.09
N ARG A 106 -11.42 -1.80 15.87
CA ARG A 106 -12.10 -1.39 14.62
C ARG A 106 -11.24 -1.69 13.39
N LEU A 107 -9.95 -1.38 13.45
CA LEU A 107 -9.02 -1.68 12.37
C LEU A 107 -8.93 -3.19 12.09
N ARG A 108 -8.75 -4.02 13.12
CA ARG A 108 -8.65 -5.48 12.95
C ARG A 108 -9.89 -6.06 12.28
N ILE A 109 -11.07 -5.66 12.74
CA ILE A 109 -12.34 -6.13 12.17
C ILE A 109 -12.44 -5.75 10.69
N MET A 110 -12.19 -4.47 10.38
CA MET A 110 -12.30 -3.97 9.02
C MET A 110 -11.24 -4.56 8.08
N LEU A 111 -10.00 -4.73 8.55
CA LEU A 111 -8.91 -5.33 7.76
C LEU A 111 -9.17 -6.81 7.47
N VAL A 112 -9.63 -7.58 8.45
CA VAL A 112 -9.99 -8.99 8.24
C VAL A 112 -11.14 -9.10 7.23
N ALA A 113 -12.17 -8.26 7.36
CA ALA A 113 -13.26 -8.24 6.40
C ALA A 113 -12.78 -7.86 4.99
N PHE A 114 -11.92 -6.85 4.86
CA PHE A 114 -11.36 -6.42 3.57
C PHE A 114 -10.58 -7.53 2.87
N LEU A 115 -9.70 -8.24 3.58
CA LEU A 115 -8.91 -9.33 3.01
C LEU A 115 -9.74 -10.58 2.70
N LYS A 116 -10.87 -10.79 3.38
CA LYS A 116 -11.83 -11.85 3.02
C LYS A 116 -12.61 -11.50 1.74
N ASP A 117 -12.90 -10.22 1.54
CA ASP A 117 -13.58 -9.69 0.36
C ASP A 117 -12.66 -9.66 -0.87
N HIS A 118 -11.35 -9.49 -0.66
CA HIS A 118 -10.31 -9.45 -1.70
C HIS A 118 -9.25 -10.55 -1.47
N PRO A 119 -9.62 -11.85 -1.59
CA PRO A 119 -8.71 -12.96 -1.27
C PRO A 119 -7.54 -13.10 -2.25
N ASP A 120 -7.65 -12.51 -3.44
CA ASP A 120 -6.67 -12.52 -4.52
C ASP A 120 -5.74 -11.29 -4.52
N LEU A 121 -5.86 -10.41 -3.52
CA LEU A 121 -5.06 -9.21 -3.42
C LEU A 121 -3.56 -9.53 -3.30
N PRO A 122 -2.71 -9.14 -4.27
CA PRO A 122 -1.30 -9.50 -4.25
C PRO A 122 -0.58 -8.84 -3.09
N ARG A 123 0.14 -9.63 -2.31
CA ARG A 123 1.02 -9.11 -1.25
C ARG A 123 2.32 -8.61 -1.87
N LYS A 124 2.78 -7.43 -1.43
CA LYS A 124 4.09 -6.90 -1.79
C LYS A 124 5.18 -7.71 -1.11
N ASP A 125 6.32 -7.81 -1.78
CA ASP A 125 7.52 -8.38 -1.17
C ASP A 125 7.91 -7.57 0.08
N LEU A 126 8.31 -8.25 1.15
CA LEU A 126 8.74 -7.60 2.39
C LEU A 126 10.04 -6.80 2.20
N GLN A 127 10.88 -7.24 1.26
CA GLN A 127 12.09 -6.56 0.86
C GLN A 127 11.81 -5.80 -0.42
N ARG A 128 11.88 -4.45 -0.37
CA ARG A 128 11.78 -3.64 -1.59
C ARG A 128 13.12 -3.56 -2.31
N ASP A 129 14.18 -3.23 -1.57
CA ASP A 129 15.48 -2.97 -2.17
C ASP A 129 16.26 -4.27 -2.36
N PHE A 130 16.88 -4.43 -3.53
CA PHE A 130 17.82 -5.52 -3.76
C PHE A 130 18.99 -5.44 -2.78
N ASP A 131 19.35 -6.56 -2.16
CA ASP A 131 20.55 -6.63 -1.35
C ASP A 131 21.83 -6.61 -2.21
N TYR A 132 23.00 -6.54 -1.58
CA TYR A 132 24.27 -6.47 -2.28
C TYR A 132 24.50 -7.64 -3.25
N TRP A 133 24.18 -8.87 -2.85
CA TRP A 133 24.43 -10.06 -3.65
C TRP A 133 23.44 -10.16 -4.81
N GLN A 134 22.19 -9.76 -4.59
CA GLN A 134 21.21 -9.62 -5.66
C GLN A 134 21.65 -8.57 -6.68
N ARG A 135 22.12 -7.40 -6.22
CA ARG A 135 22.67 -6.35 -7.10
C ARG A 135 23.85 -6.86 -7.90
N LEU A 136 24.82 -7.52 -7.26
CA LEU A 136 25.97 -8.10 -7.96
C LEU A 136 25.53 -9.12 -9.02
N ALA A 137 24.61 -10.02 -8.68
CA ALA A 137 24.10 -11.00 -9.64
C ALA A 137 23.36 -10.35 -10.83
N ILE A 138 22.55 -9.32 -10.59
CA ILE A 138 21.87 -8.54 -11.65
C ILE A 138 22.90 -7.86 -12.56
N PHE A 139 23.94 -7.25 -11.97
CA PHE A 139 25.02 -6.60 -12.71
C PHE A 139 25.81 -7.56 -13.59
N GLU A 140 26.25 -8.70 -13.03
CA GLU A 140 26.99 -9.74 -13.76
C GLU A 140 26.14 -10.33 -14.89
N LYS A 141 24.85 -10.58 -14.65
CA LYS A 141 23.91 -11.04 -15.68
C LYS A 141 23.74 -10.03 -16.82
N ALA A 142 23.83 -8.75 -16.52
CA ALA A 142 23.79 -7.67 -17.51
C ALA A 142 25.16 -7.39 -18.15
N GLU A 143 26.21 -8.13 -17.79
CA GLU A 143 27.59 -7.91 -18.23
C GLU A 143 28.07 -6.46 -18.02
N GLY A 144 27.57 -5.83 -16.95
CA GLY A 144 27.81 -4.41 -16.63
C GLY A 144 27.24 -3.42 -17.64
N CYS A 145 26.39 -3.85 -18.58
CA CYS A 145 25.79 -3.00 -19.60
C CYS A 145 24.37 -2.56 -19.21
N CYS A 146 24.04 -1.30 -19.45
CA CYS A 146 22.69 -0.79 -19.27
C CYS A 146 21.69 -1.55 -20.15
N GLN A 147 20.59 -2.01 -19.55
CA GLN A 147 19.53 -2.78 -20.23
C GLN A 147 18.32 -1.92 -20.63
N GLY A 148 18.47 -0.59 -20.62
CA GLY A 148 17.45 0.37 -21.08
C GLY A 148 17.72 0.89 -22.48
N ASP A 149 17.13 2.04 -22.82
CA ASP A 149 17.20 2.64 -24.16
C ASP A 149 18.55 3.34 -24.49
N CYS A 150 19.66 2.82 -23.97
CA CYS A 150 21.00 3.25 -24.34
C CYS A 150 21.48 2.58 -25.65
N PRO A 151 22.50 3.12 -26.33
CA PRO A 151 23.22 2.38 -27.36
C PRO A 151 23.68 1.00 -26.83
N PRO A 152 23.57 -0.07 -27.64
CA PRO A 152 23.98 -1.42 -27.21
C PRO A 152 25.42 -1.46 -26.69
N GLY A 153 25.63 -2.15 -25.57
CA GLY A 153 26.95 -2.27 -24.93
C GLY A 153 27.39 -1.06 -24.12
N THR A 154 26.48 -0.12 -23.81
CA THR A 154 26.78 1.00 -22.91
C THR A 154 27.09 0.47 -21.50
N TYR A 155 28.37 0.43 -21.16
CA TYR A 155 28.86 0.00 -19.85
C TYR A 155 28.59 1.04 -18.76
N VAL A 156 28.18 0.58 -17.59
CA VAL A 156 27.96 1.40 -16.39
C VAL A 156 28.70 0.72 -15.24
N ARG A 157 29.47 1.48 -14.45
CA ARG A 157 30.14 0.91 -13.28
C ARG A 157 29.12 0.41 -12.25
N PHE A 158 29.46 -0.65 -11.52
CA PHE A 158 28.59 -1.26 -10.52
C PHE A 158 28.02 -0.25 -9.51
N GLU A 159 28.84 0.72 -9.11
CA GLU A 159 28.51 1.76 -8.14
C GLU A 159 27.60 2.87 -8.69
N ASP A 160 27.66 3.13 -10.00
CA ASP A 160 26.86 4.18 -10.67
C ASP A 160 25.52 3.64 -11.19
N GLY A 161 25.42 2.32 -11.33
CA GLY A 161 24.24 1.67 -11.87
C GLY A 161 23.07 1.60 -10.89
N GLN A 162 21.87 1.59 -11.47
CA GLN A 162 20.59 1.53 -10.78
C GLN A 162 19.95 0.15 -11.00
N TYR A 163 19.19 -0.31 -10.01
CA TYR A 163 18.60 -1.65 -10.00
C TYR A 163 17.09 -1.50 -9.94
N HIS A 164 16.44 -1.77 -11.07
CA HIS A 164 15.02 -1.58 -11.26
C HIS A 164 14.27 -2.92 -11.21
N HIS A 165 13.04 -2.93 -10.72
CA HIS A 165 12.18 -4.09 -10.86
C HIS A 165 11.46 -4.04 -12.21
N VAL A 166 11.61 -5.08 -13.04
CA VAL A 166 10.88 -5.18 -14.33
C VAL A 166 9.37 -5.22 -14.08
N ALA A 167 8.92 -6.15 -13.24
CA ALA A 167 7.59 -6.10 -12.64
C ALA A 167 7.68 -5.25 -11.36
N ARG A 168 7.04 -4.08 -11.35
CA ARG A 168 7.17 -3.10 -10.28
C ARG A 168 6.82 -3.69 -8.91
N TRP A 169 7.65 -3.42 -7.90
CA TRP A 169 7.38 -3.82 -6.52
C TRP A 169 6.05 -3.28 -5.99
N THR A 170 5.69 -2.05 -6.38
CA THR A 170 4.40 -1.43 -6.02
C THR A 170 3.19 -2.19 -6.55
N ASP A 171 3.36 -2.92 -7.66
CA ASP A 171 2.35 -3.74 -8.29
C ASP A 171 2.35 -5.19 -7.78
N GLY A 172 3.24 -5.53 -6.85
CA GLY A 172 3.38 -6.88 -6.29
C GLY A 172 4.51 -7.70 -6.92
N GLY A 173 5.37 -7.09 -7.73
CA GLY A 173 6.56 -7.75 -8.27
C GLY A 173 7.55 -8.16 -7.16
N PRO A 174 8.14 -9.38 -7.25
CA PRO A 174 9.03 -9.89 -6.22
C PRO A 174 10.44 -9.28 -6.33
N THR A 175 11.17 -9.22 -5.22
CA THR A 175 12.55 -8.72 -5.21
C THR A 175 13.51 -9.89 -5.41
N THR A 176 13.66 -10.30 -6.67
CA THR A 176 14.53 -11.40 -7.10
C THR A 176 15.48 -10.95 -8.20
N VAL A 177 16.61 -11.64 -8.36
CA VAL A 177 17.58 -11.36 -9.44
C VAL A 177 16.92 -11.40 -10.81
N GLU A 178 15.97 -12.32 -11.02
CA GLU A 178 15.24 -12.42 -12.29
C GLU A 178 14.30 -11.25 -12.57
N ASN A 179 13.72 -10.65 -11.52
CA ASN A 179 12.91 -9.46 -11.68
C ASN A 179 13.74 -8.17 -11.69
N GLY A 180 15.07 -8.27 -11.56
CA GLY A 180 15.99 -7.14 -11.53
C GLY A 180 16.48 -6.76 -12.93
N GLN A 181 16.57 -5.46 -13.18
CA GLN A 181 17.12 -4.87 -14.40
C GLN A 181 18.20 -3.85 -14.04
N PHE A 182 19.35 -3.94 -14.70
CA PHE A 182 20.47 -3.02 -14.51
C PHE A 182 20.37 -1.84 -15.47
N LEU A 183 20.30 -0.61 -14.94
CA LEU A 183 20.08 0.61 -15.71
C LEU A 183 21.11 1.70 -15.36
N CYS A 184 21.47 2.53 -16.33
CA CYS A 184 22.13 3.81 -16.04
C CYS A 184 21.13 4.78 -15.36
N GLY A 185 21.64 5.82 -14.70
CA GLY A 185 20.80 6.84 -14.07
C GLY A 185 19.70 7.42 -14.97
N PRO A 186 20.02 7.86 -16.21
CA PRO A 186 19.02 8.35 -17.16
C PRO A 186 17.93 7.33 -17.53
N CYS A 187 18.30 6.10 -17.88
CA CYS A 187 17.32 5.06 -18.24
C CYS A 187 16.44 4.67 -17.04
N HIS A 188 17.01 4.64 -15.84
CA HIS A 188 16.24 4.40 -14.62
C HIS A 188 15.25 5.53 -14.35
N HIS A 189 15.63 6.80 -14.54
CA HIS A 189 14.70 7.92 -14.40
C HIS A 189 13.56 7.81 -15.41
N ASN A 190 13.86 7.47 -16.67
CA ASN A 190 12.86 7.31 -17.72
C ASN A 190 11.89 6.14 -17.44
N SER A 191 12.36 5.05 -16.80
CA SER A 191 11.49 3.93 -16.44
C SER A 191 10.45 4.30 -15.38
N HIS A 192 10.69 5.35 -14.59
CA HIS A 192 9.69 5.94 -13.69
C HIS A 192 8.78 6.96 -14.39
N ALA A 193 9.27 7.68 -15.41
CA ALA A 193 8.50 8.70 -16.12
C ALA A 193 7.44 8.12 -17.08
N GLY A 194 7.64 6.89 -17.58
CA GLY A 194 6.72 6.21 -18.49
C GLY A 194 5.55 5.48 -17.80
N GLY A 195 5.62 5.28 -16.49
CA GLY A 195 4.53 4.77 -15.67
C GLY A 195 3.98 5.91 -14.82
N THR A 196 2.72 6.28 -14.97
CA THR A 196 2.10 7.33 -14.15
C THR A 196 2.09 6.91 -12.69
N ASP A 197 3.08 7.34 -11.90
CA ASP A 197 3.10 7.23 -10.44
C ASP A 197 3.72 8.49 -9.81
N GLU A 198 2.85 9.39 -9.34
CA GLU A 198 3.05 10.22 -8.14
C GLU A 198 2.65 9.42 -6.88
#